data_AF-A0A239PA13-F1
#
_entry.id   AF-A0A239PA13-F1
#
_cell.length_a   1.000
_cell.length_b   1.000
_cell.length_c   1.000
_cell.angle_alpha   90.00
_cell.angle_beta   90.00
_cell.angle_gamma   90.00
#
_symmetry.space_group_name_H-M   'P 1'
#
loop_
_entity.id
_entity.type
_entity.pdbx_description
1 polymer ?
#
loop_
_entity_poly.entity_id
_entity_poly.type
_entity_poly.pdbx_seq_one_letter_code
_entity_poly.pdbx_strand_id
1 'polypeptide(L)'
;MISDRWLRNDHDFPPGAELFRSERAFHVEAYTISHGQLLLSSPAPAEDGTTVQLLFKPVEEMRLPSHFDGLIVSAAQDSPRGRRRLTLAGRGFEGYVVCLAFGWREGVLDRLQPSLFSPVSEPDLRWPTRPVAGLDGGLDRASREEVARAVTDGLSPTARRDRWHLAWVLRDDTRTVGVFLTEADAHEAARLLPRERRVEPAPLVL
;
A
#
# COMPACT_ATOMS: atom_id res chain seq x y z
N MET A 1 16.93 -0.31 -15.81
CA MET A 1 16.51 1.03 -15.35
C MET A 1 15.00 1.06 -15.54
N ILE A 2 14.20 0.77 -14.51
CA ILE A 2 12.73 0.78 -14.69
C ILE A 2 12.23 2.16 -14.24
N SER A 3 12.08 3.03 -15.23
CA SER A 3 11.47 4.37 -15.10
C SER A 3 9.96 4.28 -14.93
N ASP A 4 9.35 5.25 -14.24
CA ASP A 4 7.88 5.46 -14.19
C ASP A 4 7.30 5.65 -15.59
N ARG A 5 6.23 4.93 -15.93
CA ARG A 5 5.53 5.10 -17.21
C ARG A 5 4.05 4.78 -17.12
N TRP A 6 3.23 5.57 -17.82
CA TRP A 6 1.79 5.38 -17.95
C TRP A 6 1.38 5.38 -19.42
N LEU A 7 0.79 4.27 -19.88
CA LEU A 7 0.35 4.04 -21.26
C LEU A 7 -1.18 4.07 -21.34
N ARG A 8 -1.74 4.84 -22.27
CA ARG A 8 -3.19 4.99 -22.42
C ARG A 8 -3.65 5.12 -23.87
N ASN A 9 -2.85 5.74 -24.72
CA ASN A 9 -3.25 6.06 -26.10
C ASN A 9 -3.04 4.85 -27.01
N ASP A 10 -3.71 4.78 -28.16
CA ASP A 10 -3.55 3.65 -29.09
C ASP A 10 -2.09 3.45 -29.53
N HIS A 11 -1.35 4.54 -29.76
CA HIS A 11 0.05 4.50 -30.17
C HIS A 11 1.02 3.98 -29.10
N ASP A 12 0.58 3.94 -27.83
CA ASP A 12 1.38 3.40 -26.72
C ASP A 12 1.42 1.86 -26.75
N PHE A 13 0.52 1.22 -27.50
CA PHE A 13 0.37 -0.24 -27.58
C PHE A 13 0.54 -0.76 -29.02
N PRO A 14 1.71 -0.64 -29.64
CA PRO A 14 1.94 -1.22 -30.96
C PRO A 14 1.72 -2.75 -30.89
N PRO A 15 0.95 -3.35 -31.83
CA PRO A 15 0.68 -4.79 -31.82
C PRO A 15 1.96 -5.64 -31.76
N GLY A 16 2.05 -6.55 -30.79
CA GLY A 16 3.20 -7.43 -30.56
C GLY A 16 4.38 -6.77 -29.84
N ALA A 17 4.31 -5.49 -29.49
CA ALA A 17 5.40 -4.82 -28.79
C ALA A 17 5.51 -5.28 -27.33
N GLU A 18 6.74 -5.52 -26.89
CA GLU A 18 7.08 -5.66 -25.47
C GLU A 18 6.98 -4.27 -24.80
N LEU A 19 6.15 -4.18 -23.78
CA LEU A 19 5.89 -2.94 -23.04
C LEU A 19 6.71 -2.90 -21.75
N PHE A 20 6.87 -4.03 -21.10
CA PHE A 20 7.56 -4.17 -19.82
C PHE A 20 8.23 -5.54 -19.70
N ARG A 21 9.40 -5.58 -19.06
CA ARG A 21 10.13 -6.81 -18.74
C ARG A 21 10.80 -6.68 -17.38
N SER A 22 10.72 -7.72 -16.57
CA SER A 22 11.45 -7.87 -15.32
C SER A 22 11.67 -9.35 -15.01
N GLU A 23 12.85 -9.69 -14.47
CA GLU A 23 13.15 -11.05 -14.00
C GLU A 23 12.69 -11.28 -12.55
N ARG A 24 12.15 -10.24 -11.88
CA ARG A 24 11.68 -10.33 -10.50
C ARG A 24 10.41 -11.17 -10.40
N ALA A 25 10.17 -11.76 -9.23
CA ALA A 25 8.89 -12.38 -8.92
C ALA A 25 7.81 -11.31 -8.68
N PHE A 26 6.59 -11.59 -9.13
CA PHE A 26 5.42 -10.72 -8.96
C PHE A 26 4.26 -11.50 -8.37
N HIS A 27 3.40 -10.79 -7.66
CA HIS A 27 2.13 -11.29 -7.14
C HIS A 27 1.00 -10.29 -7.36
N VAL A 28 -0.24 -10.77 -7.32
CA VAL A 28 -1.43 -9.93 -7.29
C VAL A 28 -1.53 -9.28 -5.91
N GLU A 29 -1.29 -7.98 -5.83
CA GLU A 29 -1.36 -7.19 -4.58
C GLU A 29 -2.80 -6.78 -4.29
N ALA A 30 -3.51 -6.28 -5.30
CA ALA A 30 -4.90 -5.87 -5.16
C ALA A 30 -5.67 -6.03 -6.46
N TYR A 31 -6.95 -6.40 -6.33
CA TYR A 31 -7.91 -6.35 -7.43
C TYR A 31 -9.22 -5.76 -6.94
N THR A 32 -9.64 -4.64 -7.53
CA THR A 32 -10.88 -3.94 -7.16
C THR A 32 -11.87 -4.02 -8.32
N ILE A 33 -12.85 -4.91 -8.21
CA ILE A 33 -13.88 -5.14 -9.24
C ILE A 33 -14.66 -3.86 -9.55
N SER A 34 -15.09 -3.11 -8.53
CA SER A 34 -15.91 -1.90 -8.70
C SER A 34 -15.21 -0.77 -9.47
N HIS A 35 -13.88 -0.77 -9.49
CA HIS A 35 -13.08 0.26 -10.16
C HIS A 35 -12.27 -0.31 -11.34
N GLY A 36 -12.39 -1.62 -11.61
CA GLY A 36 -11.62 -2.34 -12.62
C GLY A 36 -10.11 -2.15 -12.45
N GLN A 37 -9.58 -2.19 -11.22
CA GLN A 37 -8.16 -1.96 -11.00
C GLN A 37 -7.47 -3.25 -10.61
N LEU A 38 -6.39 -3.60 -11.32
CA LEU A 38 -5.48 -4.68 -10.94
C LEU A 38 -4.11 -4.08 -10.65
N LEU A 39 -3.58 -4.39 -9.47
CA LEU A 39 -2.24 -4.02 -9.02
C LEU A 39 -1.42 -5.29 -8.86
N LEU A 40 -0.32 -5.38 -9.63
CA LEU A 40 0.71 -6.38 -9.41
C LEU A 40 1.88 -5.73 -8.69
N SER A 41 2.53 -6.47 -7.81
CA SER A 41 3.66 -5.99 -7.02
C SER A 41 4.80 -6.99 -7.07
N SER A 42 6.01 -6.47 -7.20
CA SER A 42 7.24 -7.18 -6.88
C SER A 42 7.84 -6.48 -5.66
N PRO A 43 7.79 -7.11 -4.47
CA PRO A 43 8.25 -6.49 -3.25
C PRO A 43 9.77 -6.28 -3.30
N ALA A 44 10.24 -5.29 -2.55
CA ALA A 44 11.65 -4.97 -2.46
C ALA A 44 12.47 -6.18 -1.98
N PRO A 45 13.53 -6.59 -2.72
CA PRO A 45 14.57 -7.43 -2.13
C PRO A 45 15.28 -6.64 -1.02
N ALA A 46 15.81 -7.35 -0.03
CA ALA A 46 16.41 -6.75 1.17
C ALA A 46 17.59 -5.81 0.90
N GLU A 47 18.19 -5.87 -0.30
CA GLU A 47 19.42 -5.18 -0.66
C GLU A 47 19.19 -3.76 -1.23
N ASP A 48 18.12 -3.53 -2.01
CA ASP A 48 17.88 -2.25 -2.71
C ASP A 48 16.62 -1.50 -2.23
N GLY A 49 15.77 -2.14 -1.40
CA GLY A 49 14.57 -1.52 -0.85
C GLY A 49 13.52 -1.11 -1.90
N THR A 50 13.69 -1.52 -3.16
CA THR A 50 12.94 -0.97 -4.28
C THR A 50 11.81 -1.91 -4.70
N THR A 51 10.57 -1.43 -4.59
CA THR A 51 9.36 -2.14 -5.02
C THR A 51 9.02 -1.75 -6.46
N VAL A 52 8.55 -2.71 -7.25
CA VAL A 52 8.01 -2.47 -8.59
C VAL A 52 6.51 -2.77 -8.58
N GLN A 53 5.69 -1.80 -8.96
CA GLN A 53 4.25 -1.98 -9.07
C GLN A 53 3.78 -1.76 -10.50
N LEU A 54 2.85 -2.60 -10.97
CA LEU A 54 2.19 -2.50 -12.26
C LEU A 54 0.69 -2.31 -12.04
N LEU A 55 0.10 -1.29 -12.66
CA LEU A 55 -1.32 -0.97 -12.55
C LEU A 55 -2.01 -1.09 -13.90
N PHE A 56 -3.12 -1.81 -13.94
CA PHE A 56 -4.01 -1.95 -15.09
C PHE A 56 -5.36 -1.31 -14.76
N LYS A 57 -5.90 -0.47 -15.67
CA LYS A 57 -7.18 0.23 -15.43
C LYS A 57 -7.90 0.76 -16.69
N PRO A 58 -9.24 0.70 -16.71
CA PRO A 58 -10.04 -0.37 -16.13
C PRO A 58 -9.66 -1.72 -16.73
N VAL A 59 -9.73 -2.77 -15.92
CA VAL A 59 -9.65 -4.18 -16.29
C VAL A 59 -11.05 -4.70 -16.51
N GLU A 60 -11.28 -5.34 -17.64
CA GLU A 60 -12.55 -5.99 -17.96
C GLU A 60 -12.46 -7.51 -17.83
N GLU A 61 -11.29 -8.05 -18.16
CA GLU A 61 -11.06 -9.47 -18.18
C GLU A 61 -9.61 -9.76 -17.82
N MET A 62 -9.36 -10.85 -17.09
CA MET A 62 -8.01 -11.29 -16.80
C MET A 62 -7.93 -12.80 -16.62
N ARG A 63 -6.80 -13.37 -17.00
CA ARG A 63 -6.40 -14.75 -16.71
C ARG A 63 -4.93 -14.75 -16.37
N LEU A 64 -4.60 -14.89 -15.10
CA LEU A 64 -3.23 -15.00 -14.61
C LEU A 64 -3.22 -15.75 -13.27
N PRO A 65 -2.12 -16.43 -12.93
CA PRO A 65 -1.92 -16.93 -11.57
C PRO A 65 -1.75 -15.77 -10.57
N SER A 66 -1.92 -16.06 -9.28
CA SER A 66 -1.73 -15.07 -8.22
C SER A 66 -0.26 -14.72 -7.95
N HIS A 67 0.67 -15.58 -8.35
CA HIS A 67 2.12 -15.45 -8.16
C HIS A 67 2.86 -16.02 -9.37
N PHE A 68 3.97 -15.40 -9.74
CA PHE A 68 4.79 -15.85 -10.87
C PHE A 68 6.21 -15.28 -10.86
N ASP A 69 7.15 -16.08 -11.38
CA ASP A 69 8.57 -15.72 -11.47
C ASP A 69 8.88 -15.12 -12.85
N GLY A 70 9.39 -13.88 -12.85
CA GLY A 70 9.60 -13.13 -14.07
C GLY A 70 8.30 -12.67 -14.70
N LEU A 71 8.36 -11.55 -15.41
CA LEU A 71 7.22 -10.97 -16.10
C LEU A 71 7.64 -10.22 -17.35
N ILE A 72 7.04 -10.61 -18.46
CA ILE A 72 7.02 -9.88 -19.72
C ILE A 72 5.56 -9.48 -19.98
N VAL A 73 5.32 -8.19 -20.21
CA VAL A 73 4.03 -7.66 -20.64
C VAL A 73 4.17 -7.18 -22.08
N SER A 74 3.35 -7.72 -22.98
CA SER A 74 3.33 -7.31 -24.39
C SER A 74 1.93 -6.95 -24.85
N ALA A 75 1.83 -6.05 -25.82
CA ALA A 75 0.56 -5.77 -26.49
C ALA A 75 0.20 -6.94 -27.42
N ALA A 76 -1.00 -7.52 -27.25
CA ALA A 76 -1.46 -8.59 -28.14
C ALA A 76 -1.69 -8.06 -29.57
N GLN A 77 -1.54 -8.93 -30.57
CA GLN A 77 -1.86 -8.57 -31.95
C GLN A 77 -3.35 -8.32 -32.17
N ASP A 78 -4.19 -9.07 -31.46
CA ASP A 78 -5.63 -8.94 -31.49
C ASP A 78 -6.11 -8.31 -30.17
N SER A 79 -6.57 -7.07 -30.26
CA SER A 79 -7.17 -6.35 -29.15
C SER A 79 -8.63 -6.02 -29.47
N PRO A 80 -9.56 -6.20 -28.51
CA PRO A 80 -10.95 -5.80 -28.70
C PRO A 80 -11.05 -4.30 -29.01
N ARG A 81 -12.07 -3.90 -29.80
CA ARG A 81 -12.27 -2.49 -30.14
C ARG A 81 -12.38 -1.62 -28.88
N GLY A 82 -11.55 -0.59 -28.81
CA GLY A 82 -11.52 0.34 -27.68
C GLY A 82 -10.95 -0.24 -26.40
N ARG A 83 -10.24 -1.36 -26.45
CA ARG A 83 -9.51 -1.99 -25.33
C ARG A 83 -8.13 -2.46 -25.78
N ARG A 84 -7.31 -2.88 -24.81
CA ARG A 84 -5.99 -3.48 -25.01
C ARG A 84 -5.99 -4.85 -24.38
N ARG A 85 -5.72 -5.87 -25.18
CA ARG A 85 -5.36 -7.18 -24.62
C ARG A 85 -3.84 -7.18 -24.43
N LEU A 86 -3.40 -7.31 -23.19
CA LEU A 86 -1.99 -7.43 -22.84
C LEU A 86 -1.71 -8.89 -22.51
N THR A 87 -0.70 -9.47 -23.15
CA THR A 87 -0.20 -10.80 -22.79
C THR A 87 0.79 -10.66 -21.65
N LEU A 88 0.68 -11.52 -20.65
CA LEU A 88 1.58 -11.61 -19.51
C LEU A 88 2.23 -12.98 -19.55
N ALA A 89 3.55 -13.03 -19.63
CA ALA A 89 4.29 -14.28 -19.64
C ALA A 89 5.41 -14.24 -18.62
N GLY A 90 5.69 -15.39 -18.00
CA GLY A 90 6.84 -15.59 -17.13
C GLY A 90 7.18 -17.06 -17.06
N ARG A 91 7.98 -17.46 -16.06
CA ARG A 91 8.48 -18.83 -16.00
C ARG A 91 7.33 -19.82 -15.76
N GLY A 92 7.01 -20.60 -16.79
CA GLY A 92 5.99 -21.64 -16.72
C GLY A 92 4.55 -21.13 -16.71
N PHE A 93 4.31 -19.85 -17.04
CA PHE A 93 2.96 -19.31 -17.15
C PHE A 93 2.80 -18.39 -18.36
N GLU A 94 1.59 -18.41 -18.90
CA GLU A 94 1.10 -17.43 -19.85
C GLU A 94 -0.33 -17.05 -19.48
N GLY A 95 -0.62 -15.75 -19.55
CA GLY A 95 -1.87 -15.15 -19.15
C GLY A 95 -2.17 -13.88 -19.95
N TYR A 96 -3.26 -13.22 -19.61
CA TYR A 96 -3.61 -11.94 -20.21
C TYR A 96 -4.43 -11.06 -19.28
N VAL A 97 -4.42 -9.76 -19.59
CA VAL A 97 -5.29 -8.75 -19.00
C VAL A 97 -5.88 -7.91 -20.14
N VAL A 98 -7.20 -7.76 -20.18
CA VAL A 98 -7.89 -6.82 -21.06
C VAL A 98 -8.14 -5.55 -20.26
N CYS A 99 -7.53 -4.45 -20.68
CA CYS A 99 -7.65 -3.17 -20.01
C CYS A 99 -7.67 -1.97 -20.97
N LEU A 100 -7.87 -0.77 -20.42
CA LEU A 100 -7.76 0.49 -21.19
C LEU A 100 -6.38 1.15 -21.07
N ALA A 101 -5.77 1.07 -19.89
CA ALA A 101 -4.49 1.69 -19.58
C ALA A 101 -3.65 0.74 -18.73
N PHE A 102 -2.34 0.89 -18.88
CA PHE A 102 -1.33 0.10 -18.21
C PHE A 102 -0.15 1.00 -17.87
N GLY A 103 0.40 0.85 -16.67
CA GLY A 103 1.63 1.54 -16.32
C GLY A 103 2.36 0.85 -15.19
N TRP A 104 3.55 1.32 -14.92
CA TRP A 104 4.41 0.78 -13.86
C TRP A 104 5.19 1.90 -13.17
N ARG A 105 5.51 1.66 -11.91
CA ARG A 105 6.39 2.50 -11.09
C ARG A 105 7.39 1.62 -10.36
N GLU A 106 8.64 2.07 -10.31
CA GLU A 106 9.69 1.51 -9.48
C GLU A 106 10.06 2.57 -8.43
N GLY A 107 10.17 2.17 -7.17
CA GLY A 107 10.55 3.10 -6.10
C GLY A 107 10.53 2.45 -4.72
N VAL A 108 11.02 3.18 -3.73
CA VAL A 108 10.92 2.77 -2.33
C VAL A 108 9.46 2.95 -1.89
N LEU A 109 8.84 1.85 -1.45
CA LEU A 109 7.50 1.88 -0.90
C LEU A 109 7.62 1.95 0.63
N ASP A 110 7.29 3.10 1.20
CA ASP A 110 7.25 3.28 2.65
C ASP A 110 6.26 2.29 3.29
N ARG A 111 6.56 1.82 4.49
CA ARG A 111 5.80 0.78 5.22
C ARG A 111 4.32 1.13 5.38
N LEU A 112 4.00 2.41 5.55
CA LEU A 112 2.63 2.90 5.70
C LEU A 112 1.97 3.26 4.36
N GLN A 113 2.72 3.28 3.26
CA GLN A 113 2.17 3.62 1.95
C GLN A 113 1.52 2.39 1.30
N PRO A 114 0.22 2.47 0.92
CA PRO A 114 -0.48 1.31 0.37
C PRO A 114 -0.03 0.97 -1.06
N SER A 115 0.39 1.97 -1.85
CA SER A 115 0.84 1.76 -3.23
C SER A 115 1.64 2.95 -3.75
N LEU A 116 2.58 2.71 -4.67
CA LEU A 116 3.23 3.73 -5.47
C LEU A 116 2.24 4.52 -6.34
N PHE A 117 1.08 3.96 -6.69
CA PHE A 117 0.03 4.65 -7.47
C PHE A 117 -1.02 5.37 -6.60
N SER A 118 -0.96 5.20 -5.28
CA SER A 118 -1.88 5.82 -4.33
C SER A 118 -1.08 6.46 -3.22
N PRO A 119 -0.62 7.73 -3.39
CA PRO A 119 0.06 8.43 -2.31
C PRO A 119 -0.87 8.50 -1.09
N VAL A 120 -0.29 8.36 0.10
CA VAL A 120 -1.05 8.48 1.35
C VAL A 120 -1.66 9.87 1.43
N SER A 121 -2.97 9.95 1.59
CA SER A 121 -3.66 11.18 1.94
C SER A 121 -3.98 11.20 3.44
N GLU A 122 -4.14 12.39 4.04
CA GLU A 122 -4.55 12.52 5.45
C GLU A 122 -5.74 11.62 5.86
N PRO A 123 -6.81 11.47 5.05
CA PRO A 123 -7.91 10.56 5.39
C PRO A 123 -7.59 9.05 5.21
N ASP A 124 -6.47 8.70 4.57
CA ASP A 124 -6.07 7.31 4.31
C ASP A 124 -5.12 6.74 5.38
N LEU A 125 -4.71 7.53 6.38
CA LEU A 125 -4.01 7.05 7.58
C LEU A 125 -4.93 6.15 8.40
N ARG A 126 -5.16 4.93 7.91
CA ARG A 126 -5.86 3.89 8.64
C ARG A 126 -4.89 3.28 9.64
N TRP A 127 -5.39 2.98 10.84
CA TRP A 127 -4.77 2.02 11.75
C TRP A 127 -4.35 0.77 10.95
N PRO A 128 -3.22 0.11 11.24
CA PRO A 128 -2.95 -1.21 10.67
C PRO A 128 -4.13 -2.12 11.01
N THR A 129 -5.06 -2.34 10.09
CA THR A 129 -6.24 -3.18 10.29
C THR A 129 -5.91 -4.66 10.15
N ARG A 130 -4.63 -5.01 9.98
CA ARG A 130 -4.20 -6.40 10.20
C ARG A 130 -4.51 -6.70 11.66
N PRO A 131 -5.46 -7.60 11.96
CA PRO A 131 -5.58 -8.09 13.32
C PRO A 131 -4.20 -8.61 13.70
N VAL A 132 -3.68 -8.15 14.84
CA VAL A 132 -2.57 -8.85 15.48
C VAL A 132 -3.04 -10.30 15.57
N ALA A 133 -2.33 -11.20 14.89
CA ALA A 133 -2.73 -12.60 14.88
C ALA A 133 -2.76 -13.10 16.33
N GLY A 134 -3.96 -13.40 16.83
CA GLY A 134 -4.18 -13.96 18.15
C GLY A 134 -5.03 -13.06 19.06
N LEU A 135 -6.25 -13.55 19.29
CA LEU A 135 -7.17 -13.16 20.37
C LEU A 135 -7.75 -11.75 20.23
N ASP A 136 -8.95 -11.55 20.76
CA ASP A 136 -9.64 -10.26 20.87
C ASP A 136 -8.92 -9.28 21.83
N GLY A 137 -7.59 -9.35 21.95
CA GLY A 137 -6.69 -8.49 22.70
C GLY A 137 -6.95 -8.34 24.19
N GLY A 138 -8.03 -8.92 24.73
CA GLY A 138 -8.50 -8.61 26.08
C GLY A 138 -8.82 -7.13 26.29
N LEU A 139 -9.21 -6.39 25.24
CA LEU A 139 -9.35 -4.93 25.28
C LEU A 139 -10.74 -4.50 25.77
N ASP A 140 -10.79 -3.90 26.95
CA ASP A 140 -11.98 -3.21 27.50
C ASP A 140 -11.79 -1.69 27.38
N ARG A 141 -12.83 -0.98 26.91
CA ARG A 141 -12.79 0.50 26.77
C ARG A 141 -12.72 1.19 28.14
N ALA A 142 -11.68 2.01 28.35
CA ALA A 142 -11.56 2.88 29.52
C ALA A 142 -12.58 4.05 29.55
N SER A 143 -12.94 4.52 30.76
CA SER A 143 -13.84 5.66 30.96
C SER A 143 -13.13 7.00 30.76
N ARG A 144 -13.90 8.08 30.52
CA ARG A 144 -13.37 9.44 30.33
C ARG A 144 -12.59 9.94 31.57
N GLU A 145 -13.02 9.57 32.77
CA GLU A 145 -12.34 9.94 34.01
C GLU A 145 -10.97 9.27 34.16
N GLU A 146 -10.82 8.03 33.67
CA GLU A 146 -9.57 7.27 33.74
C GLU A 146 -8.50 7.88 32.81
N VAL A 147 -8.91 8.31 31.62
CA VAL A 147 -8.04 9.02 30.67
C VAL A 147 -7.55 10.35 31.26
N ALA A 148 -8.47 11.14 31.84
CA ALA A 148 -8.11 12.43 32.42
C ALA A 148 -7.09 12.29 33.56
N ARG A 149 -7.26 11.28 34.42
CA ARG A 149 -6.37 11.03 35.55
C ARG A 149 -4.96 10.64 35.12
N ALA A 150 -4.82 9.77 34.13
CA ALA A 150 -3.51 9.32 33.64
C ALA A 150 -2.68 10.44 32.99
N VAL A 151 -3.34 11.40 32.33
CA VAL A 151 -2.69 12.56 31.73
C VAL A 151 -2.22 13.55 32.80
N THR A 152 -3.01 13.72 33.86
CA THR A 152 -2.77 14.77 34.87
C THR A 152 -1.80 14.31 35.95
N ASP A 153 -1.93 13.07 36.41
CA ASP A 153 -1.21 12.56 37.60
C ASP A 153 0.00 11.69 37.23
N GLY A 154 0.18 11.39 35.95
CA GLY A 154 1.16 10.43 35.46
C GLY A 154 0.74 8.98 35.71
N LEU A 155 1.41 8.05 35.01
CA LEU A 155 1.12 6.61 35.14
C LEU A 155 1.71 6.08 36.45
N SER A 156 0.85 5.54 37.33
CA SER A 156 1.31 4.88 38.56
C SER A 156 2.22 3.69 38.21
N PRO A 157 3.40 3.53 38.84
CA PRO A 157 4.30 2.40 38.62
C PRO A 157 3.70 1.03 38.94
N THR A 158 2.62 1.01 39.74
CA THR A 158 1.88 -0.19 40.14
C THR A 158 0.64 -0.46 39.29
N ALA A 159 0.32 0.42 38.33
CA ALA A 159 -0.75 0.17 37.38
C ALA A 159 -0.31 -1.00 36.47
N ARG A 160 -1.20 -1.99 36.39
CA ARG A 160 -1.07 -3.18 35.55
C ARG A 160 -0.69 -2.76 34.11
N ARG A 161 0.52 -3.12 33.67
CA ARG A 161 1.14 -2.71 32.38
C ARG A 161 0.33 -3.17 31.16
N ASP A 162 -0.63 -4.06 31.36
CA ASP A 162 -1.60 -4.59 30.39
C ASP A 162 -2.72 -3.60 30.01
N ARG A 163 -2.79 -2.40 30.62
CA ARG A 163 -3.85 -1.40 30.33
C ARG A 163 -3.38 -0.08 29.69
N TRP A 164 -2.09 0.12 29.53
CA TRP A 164 -1.55 1.40 29.05
C TRP A 164 -0.48 1.14 27.99
N HIS A 165 -0.70 1.62 26.78
CA HIS A 165 0.30 1.58 25.72
C HIS A 165 0.78 2.99 25.43
N LEU A 166 2.10 3.16 25.43
CA LEU A 166 2.71 4.36 24.86
C LEU A 166 2.41 4.35 23.37
N ALA A 167 1.77 5.41 22.91
CA ALA A 167 1.52 5.65 21.52
C ALA A 167 2.09 7.01 21.12
N TRP A 168 2.19 7.22 19.84
CA TRP A 168 2.74 8.41 19.23
C TRP A 168 1.65 9.06 18.43
N VAL A 169 1.35 10.31 18.77
CA VAL A 169 0.28 11.08 18.18
C VAL A 169 0.88 12.04 17.18
N LEU A 170 0.38 11.99 15.96
CA LEU A 170 0.72 12.95 14.92
C LEU A 170 -0.28 14.10 14.99
N ARG A 171 0.22 15.31 15.24
CA ARG A 171 -0.60 16.53 15.37
C ARG A 171 -0.37 17.52 14.24
N ASP A 172 -1.48 18.11 13.82
CA ASP A 172 -1.60 19.39 13.12
C ASP A 172 -1.96 20.46 14.16
N ASP A 173 -1.73 21.74 13.88
CA ASP A 173 -1.78 22.88 14.84
C ASP A 173 -3.01 22.90 15.77
N THR A 174 -4.12 22.25 15.37
CA THR A 174 -5.36 22.17 16.15
C THR A 174 -5.96 20.76 16.29
N ARG A 175 -5.38 19.71 15.69
CA ARG A 175 -6.02 18.39 15.64
C ARG A 175 -5.05 17.21 15.64
N THR A 176 -5.49 16.10 16.22
CA THR A 176 -4.86 14.80 16.04
C THR A 176 -5.19 14.26 14.64
N VAL A 177 -4.14 13.97 13.86
CA VAL A 177 -4.23 13.47 12.47
C VAL A 177 -3.99 11.97 12.42
N GLY A 178 -3.21 11.44 13.36
CA GLY A 178 -2.89 10.02 13.42
C GLY A 178 -2.40 9.59 14.78
N VAL A 179 -2.48 8.29 15.03
CA VAL A 179 -2.05 7.64 16.26
C VAL A 179 -1.32 6.35 15.88
N PHE A 180 -0.13 6.15 16.44
CA PHE A 180 0.77 5.07 16.07
C PHE A 180 1.31 4.37 17.31
N LEU A 181 1.53 3.06 17.23
CA LEU A 181 2.08 2.29 18.35
C LEU A 181 3.60 2.44 18.49
N THR A 182 4.28 2.91 17.44
CA THR A 182 5.72 3.13 17.44
C THR A 182 6.07 4.53 16.98
N GLU A 183 7.19 5.06 17.49
CA GLU A 183 7.74 6.36 17.12
C GLU A 183 8.12 6.40 15.64
N ALA A 184 8.72 5.30 15.16
CA ALA A 184 9.14 5.15 13.77
C ALA A 184 7.94 5.28 12.81
N ASP A 185 6.82 4.61 13.10
CA ASP A 185 5.62 4.69 12.28
C ASP A 185 5.01 6.11 12.30
N ALA A 186 5.03 6.80 13.45
CA ALA A 186 4.55 8.18 13.53
C ALA A 186 5.42 9.16 12.72
N HIS A 187 6.75 9.03 12.78
CA HIS A 187 7.66 9.86 11.99
C HIS A 187 7.59 9.53 10.50
N GLU A 188 7.37 8.27 10.13
CA GLU A 188 7.14 7.88 8.74
C GLU A 188 5.85 8.50 8.21
N ALA A 189 4.76 8.41 8.96
CA ALA A 189 3.51 9.08 8.62
C ALA A 189 3.68 10.60 8.50
N ALA A 190 4.47 11.24 9.38
CA ALA A 190 4.77 12.66 9.31
C ALA A 190 5.48 13.05 8.00
N ARG A 191 6.44 12.23 7.52
CA ARG A 191 7.16 12.46 6.26
C ARG A 191 6.28 12.28 5.02
N LEU A 192 5.33 11.36 5.08
CA LEU A 192 4.44 11.05 3.96
C LEU A 192 3.36 12.12 3.71
N LEU A 193 3.08 12.99 4.69
CA LEU A 193 2.06 14.02 4.58
C LEU A 193 2.64 15.36 4.07
N PRO A 194 1.85 16.15 3.32
CA PRO A 194 2.35 17.37 2.66
C PRO A 194 2.56 18.58 3.59
N ARG A 195 2.20 18.49 4.86
CA ARG A 195 2.29 19.59 5.84
C ARG A 195 3.20 19.17 6.98
N GLU A 196 3.92 20.13 7.55
CA GLU A 196 4.74 19.88 8.75
C GLU A 196 3.84 19.44 9.91
N ARG A 197 4.30 18.43 10.66
CA ARG A 197 3.56 17.79 11.75
C ARG A 197 4.49 17.55 12.92
N ARG A 198 3.91 17.62 14.12
CA ARG A 198 4.62 17.27 15.35
C ARG A 198 4.25 15.84 15.73
N VAL A 199 5.28 15.05 16.02
CA VAL A 199 5.16 13.72 16.61
C VAL A 199 5.37 13.89 18.10
N GLU A 200 4.35 13.56 18.88
CA GLU A 200 4.37 13.69 20.34
C GLU A 200 4.03 12.34 20.97
N PRO A 201 4.76 11.89 21.99
CA PRO A 201 4.34 10.72 22.75
C PRO A 201 3.05 11.07 23.50
N ALA A 202 2.04 10.22 23.41
CA ALA A 202 0.85 10.32 24.23
C ALA A 202 0.57 8.97 24.92
N PRO A 203 0.29 8.97 26.23
CA PRO A 203 -0.24 7.78 26.87
C PRO A 203 -1.60 7.48 26.25
N LEU A 204 -1.74 6.35 25.57
CA LEU A 204 -3.03 5.85 25.15
C LEU A 204 -3.46 4.71 26.06
N VAL A 205 -4.72 4.80 26.44
CA VAL A 205 -5.44 3.74 27.13
C VAL A 205 -6.04 2.88 26.02
N LEU A 206 -5.62 1.61 25.94
CA LEU A 206 -6.30 0.63 25.10
C LEU A 206 -7.45 0.01 25.90
#